data_AF-A0A4V1S7J6-F1
#
_entry.id   AF-A0A4V1S7J6-F1
#
_cell.length_a   1.000
_cell.length_b   1.000
_cell.length_c   1.000
_cell.angle_alpha   90.00
_cell.angle_beta   90.00
_cell.angle_gamma   90.00
#
_symmetry.space_group_name_H-M   'P 1'
#
loop_
_entity.id
_entity.type
_entity.pdbx_description
1 polymer ?
#
loop_
_entity_poly.entity_id
_entity_poly.type
_entity_poly.pdbx_seq_one_letter_code
_entity_poly.pdbx_strand_id
1 'polypeptide(L)'
;MKFILPSLIPLLIVSCAPKVTRDEAIATAYSYTQVTWMPEERHVRHGADPQGIPVHTPDKSLARHDEKGGWWQPGVAAKSVPYQWGGFDTPESFLQKIAAGKKAGDIASEEKRALGDPGTSGDSCGIDCSGFVSRCWDLPRPYSTRELHKICDRLESWDDLRPGDILLNHRHVVLFVKWTIPGKELAAYEAGPFPVWRVSACGLLADKLKENGYAPWRYRGIQDN
;
A
#
# COMPACT_ATOMS: atom_id res chain seq x y z
N MET A 1 -54.25 25.82 -19.59
CA MET A 1 -53.69 25.13 -18.41
C MET A 1 -52.20 24.93 -18.63
N LYS A 2 -51.34 25.60 -17.87
CA LYS A 2 -49.87 25.45 -17.95
C LYS A 2 -49.45 24.34 -16.99
N PHE A 3 -48.86 23.27 -17.52
CA PHE A 3 -48.23 22.22 -16.71
C PHE A 3 -46.86 22.71 -16.24
N ILE A 4 -46.69 22.81 -14.93
CA ILE A 4 -45.40 23.09 -14.30
C ILE A 4 -44.75 21.73 -14.02
N LEU A 5 -43.66 21.41 -14.74
CA LEU A 5 -42.82 20.27 -14.39
C LEU A 5 -42.06 20.59 -13.09
N PRO A 6 -41.99 19.68 -12.10
CA PRO A 6 -41.15 19.89 -10.94
C PRO A 6 -39.68 19.76 -11.34
N SER A 7 -38.92 20.81 -11.05
CA SER A 7 -37.46 20.82 -11.16
C SER A 7 -36.88 19.77 -10.20
N LEU A 8 -36.24 18.75 -10.75
CA LEU A 8 -35.40 17.82 -10.00
C LEU A 8 -34.12 18.54 -9.62
N ILE A 9 -34.03 18.94 -8.34
CA ILE A 9 -32.78 19.39 -7.73
C ILE A 9 -31.84 18.17 -7.66
N PRO A 10 -30.62 18.22 -8.22
CA PRO A 10 -29.69 17.11 -8.10
C PRO A 10 -29.28 17.01 -6.62
N LEU A 11 -29.51 15.84 -6.03
CA LEU A 11 -28.99 15.50 -4.72
C LEU A 11 -27.46 15.49 -4.83
N LEU A 12 -26.80 16.58 -4.41
CA LEU A 12 -25.36 16.62 -4.22
C LEU A 12 -25.03 15.59 -3.13
N ILE A 13 -24.64 14.39 -3.55
CA ILE A 13 -24.02 13.41 -2.67
C ILE A 13 -22.72 14.05 -2.22
N VAL A 14 -22.73 14.67 -1.05
CA VAL A 14 -21.51 15.05 -0.36
C VAL A 14 -20.76 13.74 -0.15
N SER A 15 -19.71 13.54 -0.94
CA SER A 15 -18.82 12.41 -0.80
C SER A 15 -18.30 12.41 0.63
N CYS A 16 -18.72 11.43 1.43
CA CYS A 16 -18.22 11.18 2.78
C CYS A 16 -16.79 10.59 2.76
N ALA A 17 -16.14 10.58 1.60
CA ALA A 17 -14.76 10.14 1.46
C ALA A 17 -13.84 11.16 2.14
N PRO A 18 -12.86 10.72 2.95
CA PRO A 18 -11.86 11.61 3.57
C PRO A 18 -11.22 12.52 2.53
N LYS A 19 -11.01 13.78 2.92
CA LYS A 19 -10.30 14.76 2.11
C LYS A 19 -8.86 14.83 2.59
N VAL A 20 -7.93 14.74 1.67
CA VAL A 20 -6.49 14.73 1.94
C VAL A 20 -5.78 15.55 0.88
N THR A 21 -4.85 16.39 1.28
CA THR A 21 -4.02 17.14 0.33
C THR A 21 -2.95 16.23 -0.28
N ARG A 22 -2.40 16.64 -1.43
CA ARG A 22 -1.28 15.92 -2.06
C ARG A 22 -0.07 15.87 -1.14
N ASP A 23 0.24 16.97 -0.45
CA ASP A 23 1.37 17.02 0.47
C ASP A 23 1.18 16.10 1.67
N GLU A 24 -0.02 16.04 2.26
CA GLU A 24 -0.33 15.10 3.35
C GLU A 24 -0.18 13.65 2.90
N ALA A 25 -0.63 13.31 1.70
CA ALA A 25 -0.50 11.96 1.17
C ALA A 25 0.98 11.55 0.99
N ILE A 26 1.80 12.44 0.43
CA ILE A 26 3.23 12.19 0.25
C ILE A 26 3.99 12.20 1.59
N ALA A 27 3.62 13.08 2.53
CA ALA A 27 4.21 13.14 3.86
C ALA A 27 3.90 11.86 4.66
N THR A 28 2.67 11.36 4.55
CA THR A 28 2.28 10.07 5.13
C THR A 28 3.12 8.95 4.53
N ALA A 29 3.23 8.86 3.20
CA ALA A 29 4.08 7.88 2.53
C ALA A 29 5.54 7.91 3.04
N TYR A 30 6.10 9.11 3.18
CA TYR A 30 7.44 9.31 3.71
C TYR A 30 7.58 8.79 5.15
N SER A 31 6.61 9.06 6.03
CA SER A 31 6.67 8.67 7.46
C SER A 31 6.88 7.16 7.65
N TYR A 32 6.22 6.33 6.82
CA TYR A 32 6.38 4.87 6.85
C TYR A 32 7.81 4.42 6.55
N THR A 33 8.54 5.16 5.72
CA THR A 33 9.94 4.86 5.39
C THR A 33 10.93 5.28 6.49
N GLN A 34 10.48 6.11 7.44
CA GLN A 34 11.31 6.63 8.52
C GLN A 34 11.22 5.84 9.82
N VAL A 35 10.26 4.91 9.92
CA VAL A 35 10.08 4.06 11.11
C VAL A 35 11.36 3.28 11.40
N THR A 36 11.89 3.41 12.60
CA THR A 36 13.09 2.68 13.05
C THR A 36 12.72 1.78 14.22
N TRP A 37 13.17 0.54 14.18
CA TRP A 37 12.86 -0.47 15.20
C TRP A 37 14.01 -1.49 15.31
N MET A 38 14.05 -2.22 16.42
CA MET A 38 15.02 -3.28 16.66
C MET A 38 14.33 -4.65 16.50
N PRO A 39 14.61 -5.40 15.43
CA PRO A 39 14.11 -6.74 15.27
C PRO A 39 14.72 -7.69 16.30
N GLU A 40 13.94 -8.67 16.73
CA GLU A 40 14.32 -9.73 17.64
C GLU A 40 13.89 -11.09 17.08
N GLU A 41 14.42 -12.17 17.62
CA GLU A 41 14.02 -13.54 17.24
C GLU A 41 12.52 -13.77 17.35
N ARG A 42 11.87 -13.15 18.35
CA ARG A 42 10.41 -13.25 18.54
C ARG A 42 9.60 -12.64 17.40
N HIS A 43 10.18 -11.79 16.56
CA HIS A 43 9.51 -11.18 15.41
C HIS A 43 9.58 -12.03 14.15
N VAL A 44 10.37 -13.11 14.14
CA VAL A 44 10.54 -14.03 13.00
C VAL A 44 9.45 -15.10 13.01
N ARG A 45 8.94 -15.47 11.83
CA ARG A 45 8.16 -16.69 11.60
C ARG A 45 8.26 -17.14 10.14
N HIS A 46 8.53 -18.44 9.97
CA HIS A 46 8.46 -19.17 8.69
C HIS A 46 7.64 -20.44 8.89
N GLY A 47 6.32 -20.31 8.79
CA GLY A 47 5.38 -21.40 9.05
C GLY A 47 4.02 -20.89 9.52
N ALA A 48 3.15 -21.82 9.89
CA ALA A 48 1.79 -21.48 10.31
C ALA A 48 1.74 -20.67 11.62
N ASP A 49 0.79 -19.75 11.70
CA ASP A 49 0.37 -19.12 12.96
C ASP A 49 -0.56 -20.05 13.78
N PRO A 50 -0.98 -19.66 14.99
CA PRO A 50 -1.86 -20.49 15.82
C PRO A 50 -3.23 -20.82 15.19
N GLN A 51 -3.63 -20.13 14.13
CA GLN A 51 -4.86 -20.38 13.37
C GLN A 51 -4.61 -21.24 12.12
N GLY A 52 -3.36 -21.66 11.88
CA GLY A 52 -2.98 -22.45 10.70
C GLY A 52 -2.67 -21.61 9.46
N ILE A 53 -2.67 -20.27 9.56
CA ILE A 53 -2.40 -19.39 8.41
C ILE A 53 -0.88 -19.36 8.19
N PRO A 54 -0.38 -19.63 6.96
CA PRO A 54 1.05 -19.56 6.69
C PRO A 54 1.56 -18.12 6.85
N VAL A 55 2.66 -17.95 7.56
CA VAL A 55 3.34 -16.66 7.78
C VAL A 55 4.80 -16.79 7.38
N HIS A 56 5.26 -15.83 6.57
CA HIS A 56 6.64 -15.74 6.12
C HIS A 56 7.14 -14.31 6.30
N THR A 57 7.94 -14.10 7.34
CA THR A 57 8.48 -12.78 7.65
C THR A 57 9.57 -12.37 6.64
N PRO A 58 9.64 -11.10 6.22
CA PRO A 58 10.68 -10.61 5.31
C PRO A 58 12.04 -10.37 5.98
N ASP A 59 12.45 -11.28 6.85
CA ASP A 59 13.78 -11.31 7.47
C ASP A 59 14.79 -12.08 6.60
N LYS A 60 16.09 -11.89 6.85
CA LYS A 60 17.15 -12.49 6.04
C LYS A 60 17.21 -14.02 6.05
N SER A 61 16.52 -14.70 6.98
CA SER A 61 16.40 -16.17 6.95
C SER A 61 15.28 -16.67 6.03
N LEU A 62 14.48 -15.76 5.44
CA LEU A 62 13.44 -16.09 4.47
C LEU A 62 14.01 -16.95 3.33
N ALA A 63 13.54 -18.19 3.25
CA ALA A 63 13.84 -19.09 2.15
C ALA A 63 13.33 -18.48 0.82
N ARG A 64 13.97 -18.83 -0.30
CA ARG A 64 13.72 -18.17 -1.59
C ARG A 64 12.27 -18.33 -2.04
N HIS A 65 11.46 -17.30 -1.82
CA HIS A 65 10.20 -17.05 -2.52
C HIS A 65 10.50 -16.09 -3.69
N ASP A 66 10.78 -16.65 -4.86
CA ASP A 66 10.91 -15.93 -6.14
C ASP A 66 12.01 -14.83 -6.18
N GLU A 67 13.22 -15.16 -5.74
CA GLU A 67 14.48 -14.38 -5.86
C GLU A 67 14.65 -13.15 -4.95
N LYS A 68 13.62 -12.69 -4.24
CA LYS A 68 13.74 -11.54 -3.33
C LYS A 68 13.83 -11.96 -1.87
N GLY A 69 15.05 -11.99 -1.35
CA GLY A 69 15.33 -12.27 0.06
C GLY A 69 14.74 -11.23 1.01
N GLY A 70 14.68 -11.57 2.30
CA GLY A 70 14.32 -10.60 3.33
C GLY A 70 15.40 -9.54 3.56
N TRP A 71 15.03 -8.50 4.29
CA TRP A 71 15.81 -7.26 4.40
C TRP A 71 16.23 -6.92 5.83
N TRP A 72 15.47 -7.37 6.83
CA TRP A 72 15.79 -7.16 8.25
C TRP A 72 16.35 -8.42 8.89
N GLN A 73 17.01 -8.30 10.03
CA GLN A 73 17.47 -9.45 10.82
C GLN A 73 17.46 -9.10 12.32
N PRO A 74 17.29 -10.07 13.22
CA PRO A 74 17.41 -9.86 14.66
C PRO A 74 18.71 -9.16 15.07
N GLY A 75 18.63 -8.25 16.04
CA GLY A 75 19.77 -7.53 16.62
C GLY A 75 20.37 -6.42 15.75
N VAL A 76 19.82 -6.14 14.56
CA VAL A 76 20.28 -5.05 13.68
C VAL A 76 19.12 -4.09 13.44
N ALA A 77 19.32 -2.81 13.77
CA ALA A 77 18.31 -1.78 13.57
C ALA A 77 17.76 -1.79 12.14
N ALA A 78 16.44 -1.90 12.03
CA ALA A 78 15.71 -1.90 10.77
C ALA A 78 15.07 -0.53 10.55
N LYS A 79 15.02 -0.10 9.28
CA LYS A 79 14.36 1.15 8.87
C LYS A 79 13.31 0.88 7.80
N SER A 80 12.13 1.45 8.01
CA SER A 80 10.86 1.23 7.32
C SER A 80 9.95 0.17 7.94
N VAL A 81 8.65 0.25 7.62
CA VAL A 81 7.61 -0.71 7.96
C VAL A 81 7.66 -1.90 6.97
N PRO A 82 7.69 -3.15 7.47
CA PRO A 82 7.71 -4.34 6.62
C PRO A 82 6.36 -4.55 5.90
N TYR A 83 6.42 -5.20 4.74
CA TYR A 83 5.21 -5.64 4.05
C TYR A 83 4.50 -6.71 4.87
N GLN A 84 3.18 -6.59 5.04
CA GLN A 84 2.32 -7.64 5.59
C GLN A 84 1.11 -7.81 4.69
N TRP A 85 0.86 -9.02 4.19
CA TRP A 85 -0.37 -9.36 3.46
C TRP A 85 -1.64 -9.03 4.29
N GLY A 86 -2.51 -8.16 3.74
CA GLY A 86 -3.70 -7.66 4.43
C GLY A 86 -3.41 -6.70 5.60
N GLY A 87 -2.16 -6.26 5.75
CA GLY A 87 -1.73 -5.35 6.80
C GLY A 87 -2.25 -3.93 6.56
N PHE A 88 -2.59 -3.25 7.66
CA PHE A 88 -3.12 -1.88 7.64
C PHE A 88 -2.60 -1.03 8.80
N ASP A 89 -1.40 -1.32 9.32
CA ASP A 89 -0.85 -0.60 10.46
C ASP A 89 -0.52 0.87 10.13
N THR A 90 -0.63 1.76 11.12
CA THR A 90 0.09 3.05 11.12
C THR A 90 1.52 2.83 11.60
N PRO A 91 2.45 3.79 11.42
CA PRO A 91 3.76 3.74 12.04
C PRO A 91 3.69 3.43 13.56
N GLU A 92 2.75 4.06 14.26
CA GLU A 92 2.56 3.93 15.70
C GLU A 92 2.00 2.55 16.07
N SER A 93 0.96 2.08 15.38
CA SER A 93 0.37 0.76 15.68
C SER A 93 1.33 -0.38 15.34
N PHE A 94 2.15 -0.21 14.29
CA PHE A 94 3.23 -1.14 13.97
C PHE A 94 4.23 -1.23 15.13
N LEU A 95 4.75 -0.10 15.62
CA LEU A 95 5.72 -0.08 16.73
C LEU A 95 5.14 -0.68 18.02
N GLN A 96 3.86 -0.42 18.32
CA GLN A 96 3.17 -1.04 19.46
C GLN A 96 3.09 -2.56 19.31
N LYS A 97 2.75 -3.07 18.12
CA LYS A 97 2.69 -4.51 17.84
C LYS A 97 4.06 -5.18 17.88
N ILE A 98 5.11 -4.51 17.40
CA ILE A 98 6.50 -4.96 17.54
C ILE A 98 6.89 -5.08 19.02
N ALA A 99 6.56 -4.08 19.84
CA ALA A 99 6.79 -4.13 21.28
C ALA A 99 6.04 -5.31 21.93
N ALA A 100 4.82 -5.60 21.47
CA ALA A 100 4.02 -6.76 21.89
C ALA A 100 4.50 -8.11 21.32
N GLY A 101 5.57 -8.14 20.51
CA GLY A 101 6.15 -9.38 19.98
C GLY A 101 5.45 -9.98 18.76
N LYS A 102 4.63 -9.20 18.05
CA LYS A 102 4.03 -9.62 16.77
C LYS A 102 5.08 -9.87 15.69
N LYS A 103 4.74 -10.71 14.71
CA LYS A 103 5.65 -11.04 13.61
C LYS A 103 5.80 -9.86 12.67
N ALA A 104 7.04 -9.51 12.32
CA ALA A 104 7.33 -8.27 11.61
C ALA A 104 7.24 -8.46 10.09
N GLY A 105 6.03 -8.32 9.55
CA GLY A 105 5.72 -8.54 8.16
C GLY A 105 5.26 -9.96 7.84
N ASP A 106 4.77 -10.12 6.62
CA ASP A 106 4.20 -11.35 6.09
C ASP A 106 4.10 -11.23 4.57
N ILE A 107 4.99 -11.88 3.83
CA ILE A 107 5.09 -11.67 2.38
C ILE A 107 3.86 -12.17 1.63
N ALA A 108 3.65 -11.64 0.43
CA ALA A 108 2.61 -12.13 -0.48
C ALA A 108 3.06 -13.44 -1.17
N SER A 109 3.23 -14.54 -0.43
CA SER A 109 3.58 -15.85 -0.99
C SER A 109 2.47 -16.38 -1.92
N GLU A 110 2.75 -17.43 -2.69
CA GLU A 110 1.72 -18.08 -3.52
C GLU A 110 0.56 -18.60 -2.67
N GLU A 111 0.84 -19.25 -1.54
CA GLU A 111 -0.14 -19.74 -0.59
C GLU A 111 -1.02 -18.61 -0.05
N LYS A 112 -0.42 -17.47 0.31
CA LYS A 112 -1.15 -16.26 0.74
C LYS A 112 -2.09 -15.75 -0.34
N ARG A 113 -1.60 -15.65 -1.56
CA ARG A 113 -2.39 -15.16 -2.71
C ARG A 113 -3.56 -16.10 -3.01
N ALA A 114 -3.37 -17.41 -2.86
CA ALA A 114 -4.43 -18.41 -3.03
C ALA A 114 -5.51 -18.28 -1.95
N LEU A 115 -5.13 -17.98 -0.70
CA LEU A 115 -6.07 -17.78 0.41
C LEU A 115 -6.84 -16.45 0.32
N GLY A 116 -6.25 -15.40 -0.26
CA GLY A 116 -6.88 -14.08 -0.30
C GLY A 116 -6.99 -13.44 1.09
N ASP A 117 -8.12 -12.79 1.38
CA ASP A 117 -8.35 -12.11 2.66
C ASP A 117 -8.31 -13.08 3.88
N PRO A 118 -8.85 -14.32 3.81
CA PRO A 118 -8.62 -15.35 4.83
C PRO A 118 -7.14 -15.65 5.11
N GLY A 119 -6.24 -15.29 4.20
CA GLY A 119 -4.80 -15.43 4.37
C GLY A 119 -4.18 -14.37 5.28
N THR A 120 -4.91 -13.36 5.77
CA THR A 120 -4.34 -12.34 6.66
C THR A 120 -4.12 -12.88 8.08
N SER A 121 -2.86 -12.92 8.53
CA SER A 121 -2.54 -13.35 9.90
C SER A 121 -2.73 -12.21 10.89
N GLY A 122 -3.48 -12.47 11.97
CA GLY A 122 -3.58 -11.57 13.13
C GLY A 122 -2.36 -11.62 14.05
N ASP A 123 -1.40 -12.51 13.79
CA ASP A 123 -0.14 -12.58 14.53
C ASP A 123 1.00 -11.79 13.89
N SER A 124 0.77 -11.26 12.69
CA SER A 124 1.70 -10.40 11.96
C SER A 124 1.33 -8.92 12.07
N CYS A 125 2.31 -8.04 11.86
CA CYS A 125 2.16 -6.59 11.84
C CYS A 125 2.94 -5.98 10.67
N GLY A 126 2.48 -4.84 10.17
CA GLY A 126 2.97 -4.23 8.94
C GLY A 126 1.83 -3.75 8.04
N ILE A 127 2.15 -3.56 6.76
CA ILE A 127 1.22 -2.96 5.81
C ILE A 127 1.34 -3.57 4.42
N ASP A 128 0.23 -3.78 3.70
CA ASP A 128 0.28 -4.17 2.28
C ASP A 128 0.23 -2.96 1.33
N CYS A 129 0.39 -3.21 0.03
CA CYS A 129 0.39 -2.16 -1.00
C CYS A 129 -0.86 -1.27 -1.00
N SER A 130 -2.02 -1.88 -0.83
CA SER A 130 -3.32 -1.21 -0.93
C SER A 130 -3.75 -0.58 0.38
N GLY A 131 -3.41 -1.21 1.51
CA GLY A 131 -3.48 -0.65 2.85
C GLY A 131 -2.58 0.57 2.99
N PHE A 132 -1.38 0.53 2.40
CA PHE A 132 -0.45 1.66 2.37
C PHE A 132 -1.02 2.86 1.62
N VAL A 133 -1.53 2.66 0.41
CA VAL A 133 -2.23 3.72 -0.33
C VAL A 133 -3.45 4.23 0.46
N SER A 134 -4.22 3.33 1.07
CA SER A 134 -5.38 3.70 1.89
C SER A 134 -4.97 4.58 3.07
N ARG A 135 -3.83 4.32 3.70
CA ARG A 135 -3.27 5.18 4.77
C ARG A 135 -2.78 6.52 4.25
N CYS A 136 -2.13 6.54 3.09
CA CYS A 136 -1.72 7.80 2.44
C CYS A 136 -2.91 8.69 2.08
N TRP A 137 -4.10 8.12 1.88
CA TRP A 137 -5.32 8.88 1.62
C TRP A 137 -6.21 9.09 2.85
N ASP A 138 -5.70 8.82 4.05
CA ASP A 138 -6.43 8.90 5.32
C ASP A 138 -7.77 8.13 5.32
N LEU A 139 -7.80 6.98 4.64
CA LEU A 139 -9.00 6.15 4.60
C LEU A 139 -9.20 5.42 5.94
N PRO A 140 -10.45 5.27 6.41
CA PRO A 140 -10.74 4.66 7.72
C PRO A 140 -10.53 3.14 7.74
N ARG A 141 -10.39 2.52 6.57
CA ARG A 141 -10.22 1.07 6.39
C ARG A 141 -9.28 0.80 5.21
N PRO A 142 -8.69 -0.41 5.11
CA PRO A 142 -7.99 -0.79 3.89
C PRO A 142 -9.00 -0.98 2.75
N TYR A 143 -8.70 -0.40 1.59
CA TYR A 143 -9.37 -0.70 0.32
C TYR A 143 -8.44 -1.55 -0.52
N SER A 144 -8.89 -2.75 -0.91
CA SER A 144 -8.09 -3.67 -1.71
C SER A 144 -7.84 -3.13 -3.12
N THR A 145 -6.86 -3.70 -3.83
CA THR A 145 -6.63 -3.39 -5.27
C THR A 145 -7.87 -3.61 -6.15
N ARG A 146 -8.82 -4.45 -5.71
CA ARG A 146 -10.12 -4.69 -6.37
C ARG A 146 -11.18 -3.63 -6.04
N GLU A 147 -10.94 -2.77 -5.07
CA GLU A 147 -11.87 -1.73 -4.63
C GLU A 147 -11.40 -0.31 -4.94
N LEU A 148 -10.08 -0.07 -5.03
CA LEU A 148 -9.53 1.29 -5.22
C LEU A 148 -10.13 2.01 -6.44
N HIS A 149 -10.34 1.32 -7.56
CA HIS A 149 -10.96 1.91 -8.74
C HIS A 149 -12.40 2.43 -8.51
N LYS A 150 -13.09 1.94 -7.48
CA LYS A 150 -14.47 2.36 -7.16
C LYS A 150 -14.51 3.73 -6.49
N ILE A 151 -13.41 4.17 -5.89
CA ILE A 151 -13.28 5.45 -5.18
C ILE A 151 -12.37 6.45 -5.91
N CYS A 152 -11.86 6.07 -7.07
CA CYS A 152 -11.01 6.88 -7.92
C CYS A 152 -11.69 7.18 -9.26
N ASP A 153 -11.20 8.21 -9.92
CA ASP A 153 -11.45 8.47 -11.33
C ASP A 153 -10.22 8.02 -12.12
N ARG A 154 -10.45 7.32 -13.24
CA ARG A 154 -9.36 6.88 -14.12
C ARG A 154 -8.85 8.10 -14.89
N LEU A 155 -7.52 8.27 -14.95
CA LEU A 155 -6.93 9.31 -15.79
C LEU A 155 -6.83 8.82 -17.24
N GLU A 156 -7.11 9.71 -18.19
CA GLU A 156 -7.04 9.40 -19.63
C GLU A 156 -5.59 9.32 -20.10
N SER A 157 -4.72 10.20 -19.58
CA SER A 157 -3.29 10.20 -19.86
C SER A 157 -2.44 9.98 -18.61
N TRP A 158 -1.26 9.39 -18.82
CA TRP A 158 -0.20 9.35 -17.81
C TRP A 158 0.41 10.74 -17.58
N ASP A 159 0.30 11.64 -18.55
CA ASP A 159 0.80 13.01 -18.43
C ASP A 159 -0.01 13.82 -17.40
N ASP A 160 -1.24 13.40 -17.11
CA ASP A 160 -2.09 14.01 -16.10
C ASP A 160 -1.74 13.59 -14.68
N LEU A 161 -0.77 12.68 -14.48
CA LEU A 161 -0.36 12.21 -13.16
C LEU A 161 0.17 13.35 -12.29
N ARG A 162 -0.28 13.37 -11.04
CA ARG A 162 0.11 14.34 -10.03
C ARG A 162 0.44 13.62 -8.71
N PRO A 163 1.26 14.22 -7.83
CA PRO A 163 1.65 13.59 -6.57
C PRO A 163 0.43 13.10 -5.78
N GLY A 164 0.47 11.86 -5.30
CA GLY A 164 -0.63 11.23 -4.57
C GLY A 164 -1.66 10.50 -5.44
N ASP A 165 -1.59 10.61 -6.76
CA ASP A 165 -2.29 9.70 -7.67
C ASP A 165 -1.65 8.29 -7.60
N ILE A 166 -2.35 7.27 -8.07
CA ILE A 166 -1.84 5.89 -8.06
C ILE A 166 -1.73 5.31 -9.46
N LEU A 167 -0.82 4.35 -9.59
CA LEU A 167 -0.77 3.43 -10.71
C LEU A 167 -1.24 2.08 -10.18
N LEU A 168 -2.33 1.56 -10.75
CA LEU A 168 -3.04 0.38 -10.27
C LEU A 168 -3.13 -0.68 -11.37
N ASN A 169 -2.82 -1.93 -11.02
CA ASN A 169 -3.24 -3.11 -11.78
C ASN A 169 -4.02 -4.10 -10.89
N HIS A 170 -4.33 -5.29 -11.38
CA HIS A 170 -5.13 -6.28 -10.63
C HIS A 170 -4.40 -6.92 -9.44
N ARG A 171 -3.08 -6.75 -9.33
CA ARG A 171 -2.23 -7.39 -8.31
C ARG A 171 -1.58 -6.41 -7.33
N HIS A 172 -1.30 -5.18 -7.75
CA HIS A 172 -0.48 -4.26 -6.99
C HIS A 172 -0.83 -2.80 -7.31
N VAL A 173 -0.39 -1.91 -6.44
CA VAL A 173 -0.60 -0.47 -6.55
C VAL A 173 0.64 0.27 -6.05
N VAL A 174 1.00 1.36 -6.74
CA VAL A 174 2.08 2.27 -6.32
C VAL A 174 1.54 3.70 -6.26
N LEU A 175 2.07 4.50 -5.35
CA LEU A 175 1.73 5.91 -5.16
C LEU A 175 2.71 6.78 -5.95
N PHE A 176 2.21 7.50 -6.95
CA PHE A 176 3.01 8.39 -7.78
C PHE A 176 3.46 9.63 -7.01
N VAL A 177 4.74 10.00 -7.12
CA VAL A 177 5.29 11.23 -6.55
C VAL A 177 5.51 12.25 -7.64
N LYS A 178 6.32 11.92 -8.65
CA LYS A 178 6.65 12.82 -9.77
C LYS A 178 7.28 12.05 -10.92
N TRP A 179 7.29 12.68 -12.09
CA TRP A 179 8.19 12.30 -13.18
C TRP A 179 9.63 12.68 -12.83
N THR A 180 10.57 11.74 -12.95
CA THR A 180 12.01 12.04 -12.93
C THR A 180 12.53 12.27 -14.35
N ILE A 181 11.95 11.58 -15.34
CA ILE A 181 12.05 11.89 -16.76
C ILE A 181 10.62 11.80 -17.33
N PRO A 182 10.02 12.93 -17.77
CA PRO A 182 8.64 12.95 -18.27
C PRO A 182 8.35 11.84 -19.29
N GLY A 183 7.25 11.12 -19.07
CA GLY A 183 6.80 10.02 -19.95
C GLY A 183 7.61 8.72 -19.85
N LYS A 184 8.78 8.72 -19.19
CA LYS A 184 9.73 7.59 -19.19
C LYS A 184 10.01 7.03 -17.80
N GLU A 185 10.44 7.87 -16.86
CA GLU A 185 10.86 7.46 -15.51
C GLU A 185 10.12 8.28 -14.46
N LEU A 186 9.63 7.59 -13.43
CA LEU A 186 8.90 8.21 -12.32
C LEU A 186 9.44 7.78 -10.96
N ALA A 187 9.29 8.67 -9.99
CA ALA A 187 9.47 8.37 -8.58
C ALA A 187 8.12 8.02 -7.95
N ALA A 188 8.10 6.98 -7.14
CA ALA A 188 6.92 6.49 -6.45
C ALA A 188 7.25 6.01 -5.03
N TYR A 189 6.21 5.80 -4.23
CA TYR A 189 6.26 4.96 -3.03
C TYR A 189 5.43 3.70 -3.24
N GLU A 190 5.86 2.60 -2.66
CA GLU A 190 5.11 1.35 -2.65
C GLU A 190 5.40 0.53 -1.38
N ALA A 191 4.49 -0.39 -1.06
CA ALA A 191 4.69 -1.39 -0.01
C ALA A 191 4.56 -2.78 -0.63
N GLY A 192 5.67 -3.51 -0.71
CA GLY A 192 5.68 -4.69 -1.55
C GLY A 192 7.09 -5.15 -1.91
N PRO A 193 7.22 -5.94 -2.98
CA PRO A 193 8.47 -6.61 -3.29
C PRO A 193 9.52 -5.69 -3.93
N PHE A 194 9.26 -4.44 -4.29
CA PHE A 194 10.25 -3.55 -4.93
C PHE A 194 10.77 -2.48 -3.96
N PRO A 195 12.10 -2.41 -3.71
CA PRO A 195 13.15 -3.38 -4.02
C PRO A 195 13.17 -4.60 -3.08
N VAL A 196 12.56 -4.50 -1.91
CA VAL A 196 12.43 -5.54 -0.88
C VAL A 196 11.12 -5.36 -0.12
N TRP A 197 10.61 -6.42 0.51
CA TRP A 197 9.32 -6.53 1.23
C TRP A 197 9.10 -5.52 2.39
N ARG A 198 8.98 -4.23 2.05
CA ARG A 198 8.77 -3.09 2.97
C ARG A 198 8.22 -1.89 2.21
N VAL A 199 7.82 -0.85 2.95
CA VAL A 199 7.53 0.45 2.34
C VAL A 199 8.82 1.11 1.82
N SER A 200 8.87 1.48 0.55
CA SER A 200 10.06 2.07 -0.05
C SER A 200 9.71 3.18 -1.04
N ALA A 201 10.61 4.16 -1.15
CA ALA A 201 10.67 5.00 -2.34
C ALA A 201 11.36 4.20 -3.47
N CYS A 202 10.82 4.27 -4.68
CA CYS A 202 11.33 3.55 -5.83
C CYS A 202 11.32 4.41 -7.11
N GLY A 203 12.28 4.16 -7.99
CA GLY A 203 12.27 4.65 -9.36
C GLY A 203 11.70 3.57 -10.28
N LEU A 204 10.74 3.93 -11.14
CA LEU A 204 10.03 2.99 -12.01
C LEU A 204 10.02 3.50 -13.44
N LEU A 205 10.05 2.56 -14.39
CA LEU A 205 9.91 2.83 -15.82
C LEU A 205 8.44 2.77 -16.21
N ALA A 206 7.93 3.85 -16.82
CA ALA A 206 6.54 3.95 -17.22
C ALA A 206 6.14 2.85 -18.21
N ASP A 207 7.00 2.55 -19.19
CA ASP A 207 6.72 1.51 -20.18
C ASP A 207 6.62 0.12 -19.54
N LYS A 208 7.47 -0.19 -18.54
CA LYS A 208 7.36 -1.45 -17.79
C LYS A 208 6.08 -1.54 -16.97
N LEU A 209 5.60 -0.43 -16.41
CA LEU A 209 4.32 -0.42 -15.72
C LEU A 209 3.15 -0.59 -16.72
N LYS A 210 3.18 0.07 -17.88
CA LYS A 210 2.19 -0.10 -18.94
C LYS A 210 2.15 -1.55 -19.45
N GLU A 211 3.31 -2.14 -19.74
CA GLU A 211 3.46 -3.56 -20.12
C GLU A 211 2.84 -4.51 -19.07
N ASN A 212 2.97 -4.16 -17.78
CA ASN A 212 2.41 -4.92 -16.67
C ASN A 212 0.94 -4.54 -16.33
N GLY A 213 0.26 -3.82 -17.21
CA GLY A 213 -1.17 -3.53 -17.12
C GLY A 213 -1.55 -2.48 -16.07
N TYR A 214 -0.60 -1.65 -15.63
CA TYR A 214 -0.93 -0.53 -14.73
C TYR A 214 -1.68 0.56 -15.49
N ALA A 215 -2.69 1.12 -14.84
CA ALA A 215 -3.42 2.29 -15.29
C ALA A 215 -3.36 3.41 -14.23
N PRO A 216 -3.37 4.69 -14.64
CA PRO A 216 -3.35 5.82 -13.72
C PRO A 216 -4.76 6.12 -13.18
N TRP A 217 -4.84 6.35 -11.86
CA TRP A 217 -6.08 6.69 -11.16
C TRP A 217 -5.86 7.79 -10.14
N ARG A 218 -6.86 8.65 -9.99
CA ARG A 218 -6.87 9.74 -9.03
C ARG A 218 -7.97 9.52 -8.00
N TYR A 219 -7.61 9.54 -6.73
CA TYR A 219 -8.58 9.45 -5.64
C TYR A 219 -9.51 10.66 -5.65
N ARG A 220 -10.83 10.44 -5.57
CA ARG A 220 -11.82 11.54 -5.60
C ARG A 220 -11.75 12.49 -4.40
N GLY A 221 -11.19 12.03 -3.28
CA GLY A 221 -10.99 12.86 -2.08
C GLY A 221 -9.66 13.60 -2.04
N ILE A 222 -8.77 13.42 -3.03
CA ILE A 222 -7.49 14.13 -3.02
C ILE A 222 -7.69 15.60 -3.43
N GLN A 223 -7.02 16.51 -2.72
CA GLN A 223 -7.08 17.95 -2.93
C GLN A 223 -5.69 18.49 -3.24
N ASP A 224 -5.66 19.59 -3.99
CA ASP A 224 -4.43 20.34 -4.16
C ASP A 224 -4.11 21.13 -2.88
N ASN A 225 -2.84 21.47 -2.69
CA ASN A 225 -2.38 22.28 -1.56
C ASN A 225 -2.84 23.73 -1.68
#